data_AF-A0A9D6CHN4-F1
#
_entry.id   AF-A0A9D6CHN4-F1
#
_cell.length_a   1.000
_cell.length_b   1.000
_cell.length_c   1.000
_cell.angle_alpha   90.00
_cell.angle_beta   90.00
_cell.angle_gamma   90.00
#
_symmetry.space_group_name_H-M   'P 1'
#
loop_
_entity.id
_entity.type
_entity.pdbx_description
1 polymer ?
#
loop_
_entity_poly.entity_id
_entity_poly.type
_entity_poly.pdbx_seq_one_letter_code
_entity_poly.pdbx_strand_id
1 'polypeptide(L)'
;MLSSPPPLSKRAVVDRYFLEHRAKVLDIAAFLDRFDRAQGEGADDFRVAALRDCCAVLLDGKPDRARRVLELLSDHSTEPIAKAPMKGATGAIDIKTKGGN
;
A
#
# COMPACT_ATOMS: atom_id res chain seq x y z
N MET A 1 14.48 -35.50 -0.33
CA MET A 1 14.35 -34.15 -0.91
C MET A 1 12.95 -34.02 -1.49
N LEU A 2 12.01 -33.37 -0.80
CA LEU A 2 10.68 -33.12 -1.37
C LEU A 2 10.81 -32.00 -2.40
N SER A 3 10.58 -32.33 -3.68
CA SER A 3 10.52 -31.35 -4.76
C SER A 3 9.38 -30.38 -4.47
N SER A 4 9.66 -29.06 -4.45
CA SER A 4 8.59 -28.07 -4.44
C SER A 4 7.71 -28.27 -5.66
N PRO A 5 6.38 -28.17 -5.54
CA PRO A 5 5.51 -28.22 -6.71
C PRO A 5 5.91 -27.09 -7.67
N PRO A 6 5.86 -27.34 -8.99
CA PRO A 6 6.22 -26.33 -9.97
C PRO A 6 5.31 -25.10 -9.82
N PRO A 7 5.84 -23.88 -10.06
CA PRO A 7 5.04 -22.66 -9.98
C PRO A 7 3.86 -22.72 -10.94
N LEU A 8 2.76 -22.06 -10.57
CA LEU A 8 1.55 -21.99 -11.38
C LEU A 8 1.84 -21.39 -12.76
N SER A 9 1.13 -21.87 -13.78
CA SER A 9 1.14 -21.23 -15.10
C SER A 9 0.51 -19.83 -15.02
N LYS A 10 0.85 -18.95 -15.98
CA LYS A 10 0.25 -17.61 -16.08
C LYS A 10 -1.30 -17.68 -16.09
N ARG A 11 -1.87 -18.63 -16.84
CA ARG A 11 -3.33 -18.84 -16.91
C ARG A 11 -3.90 -19.25 -15.57
N ALA A 12 -3.26 -20.20 -14.87
CA ALA A 12 -3.72 -20.65 -13.55
C ALA A 12 -3.66 -19.54 -12.49
N VAL A 13 -2.66 -18.64 -12.56
CA VAL A 13 -2.60 -17.46 -11.69
C VAL A 13 -3.78 -16.51 -11.98
N VAL A 14 -4.02 -16.19 -13.24
CA VAL A 14 -5.14 -15.32 -13.64
C VAL A 14 -6.48 -15.92 -13.19
N ASP A 15 -6.73 -17.19 -13.51
CA ASP A 15 -8.01 -17.84 -13.20
C ASP A 15 -8.28 -17.92 -11.69
N ARG A 16 -7.22 -18.09 -10.89
CA ARG A 16 -7.34 -18.16 -9.44
C ARG A 16 -7.59 -16.81 -8.77
N TYR A 17 -6.96 -15.75 -9.27
CA TYR A 17 -6.85 -14.50 -8.50
C TYR A 17 -7.52 -13.29 -9.15
N PHE A 18 -7.83 -13.32 -10.45
CA PHE A 18 -8.25 -12.13 -11.18
C PHE A 18 -9.53 -11.47 -10.61
N LEU A 19 -10.56 -12.25 -10.27
CA LEU A 19 -11.82 -11.69 -9.79
C LEU A 19 -11.67 -10.95 -8.45
N GLU A 20 -10.88 -11.50 -7.53
CA GLU A 20 -10.58 -10.86 -6.25
C GLU A 20 -9.80 -9.55 -6.44
N HIS A 21 -8.78 -9.56 -7.31
CA HIS A 21 -7.97 -8.37 -7.57
C HIS A 21 -8.77 -7.29 -8.32
N ARG A 22 -9.66 -7.69 -9.24
CA ARG A 22 -10.60 -6.78 -9.89
C ARG A 22 -11.48 -6.08 -8.85
N ALA A 23 -12.00 -6.80 -7.86
CA ALA A 23 -12.81 -6.19 -6.79
C ALA A 23 -11.99 -5.17 -5.99
N LYS A 24 -10.77 -5.53 -5.57
CA LYS A 24 -9.87 -4.60 -4.84
C LYS A 24 -9.55 -3.33 -5.62
N VAL A 25 -9.32 -3.45 -6.93
CA VAL A 25 -9.07 -2.27 -7.79
C VAL A 25 -10.31 -1.36 -7.86
N LEU A 26 -11.51 -1.94 -8.00
CA LEU A 26 -12.76 -1.17 -7.99
C LEU A 26 -13.01 -0.48 -6.64
N ASP A 27 -12.72 -1.16 -5.53
CA ASP A 27 -12.86 -0.60 -4.19
C ASP A 27 -11.94 0.61 -3.98
N ILE A 28 -10.69 0.51 -4.42
CA ILE A 28 -9.72 1.63 -4.37
C ILE A 28 -10.20 2.78 -5.24
N ALA A 29 -10.65 2.51 -6.48
CA ALA A 29 -11.16 3.55 -7.37
C ALA A 29 -12.37 4.27 -6.76
N ALA A 30 -13.35 3.52 -6.23
CA ALA A 30 -14.53 4.10 -5.59
C ALA A 30 -14.19 4.88 -4.32
N PHE A 31 -13.16 4.48 -3.57
CA PHE A 31 -12.64 5.26 -2.45
C PHE A 31 -12.07 6.60 -2.91
N LEU A 32 -11.22 6.60 -3.94
CA LEU A 32 -10.63 7.83 -4.49
C LEU A 32 -11.70 8.78 -5.03
N ASP A 33 -12.70 8.26 -5.76
CA ASP A 33 -13.84 9.06 -6.24
C ASP A 33 -14.64 9.70 -5.09
N ARG A 34 -14.79 9.00 -3.96
CA ARG A 34 -15.46 9.55 -2.77
C ARG A 34 -14.60 10.60 -2.09
N PHE A 35 -13.29 10.38 -2.01
CA PHE A 35 -12.33 11.34 -1.45
C PHE A 35 -12.33 12.64 -2.26
N ASP A 36 -12.25 12.55 -3.59
CA ASP A 36 -12.21 13.72 -4.47
C ASP A 36 -13.52 14.54 -4.45
N ARG A 37 -14.65 13.94 -4.07
CA ARG A 37 -15.94 14.64 -3.88
C ARG A 37 -16.15 15.17 -2.46
N ALA A 38 -15.42 14.67 -1.48
CA ALA A 38 -15.59 15.07 -0.09
C ALA A 38 -15.25 16.55 0.11
N GLN A 39 -15.88 17.18 1.10
CA GLN A 39 -15.65 18.58 1.47
C GLN A 39 -15.20 18.64 2.92
N GLY A 40 -14.41 19.65 3.27
CA GLY A 40 -13.88 19.84 4.63
C GLY A 40 -12.38 19.53 4.75
N GLU A 41 -11.94 19.20 5.96
CA GLU A 41 -10.54 18.91 6.29
C GLU A 41 -10.05 17.57 5.71
N GLY A 42 -8.73 17.39 5.61
CA GLY A 42 -8.11 16.11 5.24
C GLY A 42 -7.73 15.97 3.76
N ALA A 43 -7.76 17.06 2.98
CA ALA A 43 -7.33 17.05 1.57
C ALA A 43 -5.85 16.64 1.39
N ASP A 44 -5.01 16.85 2.40
CA ASP A 44 -3.58 16.53 2.39
C ASP A 44 -3.22 15.32 3.28
N ASP A 45 -4.18 14.44 3.56
CA ASP A 45 -3.96 13.23 4.36
C ASP A 45 -2.88 12.32 3.73
N PHE A 46 -1.79 12.12 4.48
CA PHE A 46 -0.62 11.37 4.03
C PHE A 46 -0.94 9.90 3.66
N ARG A 47 -2.01 9.31 4.21
CA ARG A 47 -2.41 7.92 3.88
C ARG A 47 -2.92 7.84 2.45
N VAL A 48 -3.59 8.88 1.96
CA VAL A 48 -4.06 8.95 0.57
C VAL A 48 -2.88 9.12 -0.38
N ALA A 49 -1.91 9.96 -0.02
CA ALA A 49 -0.66 10.10 -0.78
C ALA A 49 0.09 8.75 -0.86
N ALA A 50 0.30 8.08 0.28
CA ALA A 50 0.96 6.78 0.32
C ALA A 50 0.22 5.71 -0.50
N LEU A 51 -1.13 5.71 -0.51
CA LEU A 51 -1.91 4.79 -1.34
C LEU A 51 -1.68 5.03 -2.83
N ARG A 52 -1.62 6.29 -3.27
CA ARG A 52 -1.32 6.66 -4.67
C ARG A 52 0.09 6.20 -5.07
N ASP A 53 1.07 6.38 -4.19
CA ASP A 53 2.45 5.92 -4.42
C ASP A 53 2.53 4.39 -4.49
N CYS A 54 1.77 3.67 -3.65
CA CYS A 54 1.64 2.22 -3.75
C CYS A 54 1.12 1.79 -5.13
N CYS A 55 0.08 2.46 -5.66
CA CYS A 55 -0.44 2.17 -6.99
C CYS A 55 0.62 2.37 -8.08
N ALA A 56 1.47 3.40 -7.97
CA ALA A 56 2.57 3.61 -8.91
C ALA A 56 3.59 2.45 -8.87
N VAL A 57 3.94 1.95 -7.67
CA VAL A 57 4.82 0.78 -7.50
C VAL A 57 4.24 -0.47 -8.17
N LEU A 58 2.92 -0.65 -8.15
CA LEU A 58 2.29 -1.82 -8.81
C LEU A 58 2.50 -1.82 -10.33
N LEU A 59 2.56 -0.64 -10.95
CA LEU A 59 2.58 -0.46 -12.40
C LEU A 59 3.97 -0.32 -13.01
N ASP A 60 5.02 -0.15 -12.21
CA ASP A 60 6.36 0.23 -12.69
C ASP A 60 7.18 -0.87 -13.37
N GLY A 61 6.61 -2.07 -13.55
CA GLY A 61 7.27 -3.19 -14.22
C GLY A 61 8.31 -3.95 -13.38
N LYS A 62 8.74 -3.45 -12.22
CA LYS A 62 9.86 -4.01 -11.45
C LYS A 62 9.44 -5.19 -10.55
N PRO A 63 10.35 -6.10 -10.19
CA PRO A 63 10.07 -7.21 -9.27
C PRO A 63 9.82 -6.73 -7.83
N ASP A 64 9.47 -7.67 -6.95
CA ASP A 64 9.28 -7.47 -5.51
C ASP A 64 8.24 -6.42 -5.11
N ARG A 65 7.20 -6.22 -5.93
CA ARG A 65 6.15 -5.23 -5.70
C ARG A 65 5.56 -5.30 -4.30
N ALA A 66 5.27 -6.50 -3.79
CA ALA A 66 4.70 -6.67 -2.46
C ALA A 66 5.64 -6.15 -1.35
N ARG A 67 6.93 -6.49 -1.42
CA ARG A 67 7.96 -5.98 -0.49
C ARG A 67 8.05 -4.46 -0.57
N ARG A 68 8.13 -3.92 -1.79
CA ARG A 68 8.29 -2.47 -2.01
C ARG A 68 7.07 -1.67 -1.54
N VAL A 69 5.85 -2.20 -1.73
CA VAL A 69 4.62 -1.61 -1.17
C VAL A 69 4.65 -1.65 0.36
N LEU A 70 5.03 -2.79 0.95
CA LEU A 70 5.15 -2.91 2.40
C LEU A 70 6.16 -1.90 2.96
N GLU A 71 7.35 -1.81 2.37
CA GLU A 71 8.40 -0.88 2.79
C GLU A 71 7.95 0.58 2.68
N LEU A 72 7.21 0.94 1.62
CA LEU A 72 6.66 2.28 1.44
C LEU A 72 5.68 2.67 2.56
N LEU A 73 4.96 1.70 3.13
CA LEU A 73 4.00 1.89 4.22
C LEU A 73 4.60 1.76 5.63
N SER A 74 5.86 1.31 5.74
CA SER A 74 6.47 0.90 7.02
C SER A 74 7.47 1.91 7.56
N ASP A 75 7.37 2.24 8.85
CA ASP A 75 8.41 3.03 9.51
C ASP A 75 9.71 2.23 9.62
N HIS A 76 10.78 2.76 9.02
CA HIS A 76 12.13 2.18 9.05
C HIS A 76 12.99 2.72 10.20
N SER A 77 12.48 3.57 11.10
CA SER A 77 13.27 4.04 12.24
C SER A 77 13.63 2.90 13.17
N THR A 78 14.92 2.75 13.47
CA THR A 78 15.42 1.78 14.44
C THR A 78 15.44 2.32 15.87
N GLU A 79 15.36 3.65 16.01
CA GLU A 79 15.28 4.32 17.30
C GLU A 79 13.84 4.31 17.81
N PRO A 80 13.59 3.82 19.02
CA PRO A 80 12.25 3.87 19.60
C PRO A 80 11.80 5.31 19.81
N ILE A 81 10.55 5.61 19.44
CA ILE A 81 9.92 6.87 19.82
C ILE A 81 9.77 6.95 21.35
N ALA A 82 10.03 8.12 21.91
CA ALA A 82 10.00 8.33 23.37
C ALA A 82 8.62 8.01 24.00
N LYS A 83 7.54 8.22 23.23
CA LYS A 83 6.17 7.93 23.63
C LYS A 83 5.31 7.65 22.41
N ALA A 84 4.46 6.61 22.48
CA ALA A 84 3.48 6.35 21.44
C ALA A 84 2.46 7.50 21.36
N PRO A 85 2.29 8.15 20.19
CA PRO A 85 1.35 9.26 20.03
C PRO A 85 -0.10 8.81 20.15
N MET A 86 -0.39 7.55 19.82
CA MET A 86 -1.72 6.93 19.92
C MET A 86 -1.60 5.40 20.05
N LYS A 87 -2.70 4.74 20.45
CA LYS A 87 -2.76 3.26 20.62
C LYS A 87 -2.94 2.48 19.31
N GLY A 88 -3.03 3.14 18.16
CA GLY A 88 -3.34 2.51 16.87
C GLY A 88 -2.25 2.74 15.82
N ALA A 89 -2.13 1.81 14.89
CA ALA A 89 -1.33 1.99 13.68
C ALA A 89 -2.16 2.73 12.62
N THR A 90 -1.55 3.73 11.98
CA THR A 90 -2.15 4.50 10.86
C THR A 90 -2.13 3.73 9.54
N GLY A 91 -1.25 2.73 9.42
CA GLY A 91 -1.08 1.89 8.22
C GLY A 91 -0.26 2.55 7.10
N ALA A 92 0.29 3.75 7.32
CA ALA A 92 1.20 4.45 6.44
C ALA A 92 2.08 5.42 7.27
N ILE A 93 3.15 5.93 6.67
CA ILE A 93 4.08 6.87 7.31
C ILE A 93 3.78 8.28 6.82
N ASP A 94 3.73 9.24 7.73
CA ASP A 94 3.74 10.65 7.35
C ASP A 94 5.18 11.11 7.07
N ILE A 95 5.53 11.16 5.78
CA ILE A 95 6.87 11.58 5.31
C ILE A 95 7.16 13.04 5.70
N LYS A 96 6.14 13.91 5.82
CA LYS A 96 6.33 15.31 6.21
C LYS A 96 6.86 15.43 7.65
N THR A 97 6.47 14.51 8.53
CA THR A 97 6.95 14.50 9.93
C THR A 97 8.41 14.01 10.04
N LYS A 98 8.97 13.37 9.01
CA LYS A 98 10.40 12.99 8.95
C LYS A 98 11.32 14.06 8.34
N GLY A 99 10.77 15.13 7.79
CA GLY A 99 11.52 16.25 7.19
C GLY A 99 11.80 17.39 8.16
N GLY A 100 12.39 17.10 9.32
CA GLY A 100 12.98 18.12 10.19
C GLY A 100 14.48 18.21 9.93
N ASN A 101 14.91 19.34 9.36
CA ASN A 101 16.31 19.78 9.41
C ASN A 101 16.56 20.47 10.75
#